data_AF-A0AAD8AT65-F1
#
_entry.id   AF-A0AAD8AT65-F1
#
_cell.length_a   1.000
_cell.length_b   1.000
_cell.length_c   1.000
_cell.angle_alpha   90.00
_cell.angle_beta   90.00
_cell.angle_gamma   90.00
#
_symmetry.space_group_name_H-M   'P 1'
#
loop_
_entity.id
_entity.type
_entity.pdbx_description
1 polymer ?
#
loop_
_entity_poly.entity_id
_entity_poly.type
_entity_poly.pdbx_seq_one_letter_code
_entity_poly.pdbx_strand_id
1 'polypeptide(L)'
;MNIFEHRLCIFAFYSRLSILLLQFVSNFLVPDHDAKVFNPPPELEDNSWLDQLVLYFVGGLRRWDAVYFTHIMQYGYTYENCVAFFPLYPLLVSNFSKAFSFGLLNFSTCLLLVGVVVNILLFVATSLVLYRLDWPKHVIDYGRSKGYKLAGDEPSLWCNETIPLSYSYIQKHHWNVGFLTYYNLKQLPNFLLALPVLILSFRTCSFYITNNVMSFCFLGLTCSNNNGSSGSSHVDILDSSHEDEKQRNRLLLDKKIENYAGGQWDEVNSNKKLKCEKDSCRQTDLIVYVYHLAFLTIFGCFFMHVQVLTRMLFSSSPLLYWYVGTLFINGSRRFKPSSPADKKTREAESFKQGINLPQFLQSLLSLFKLTFISEAFKNWYCLNGEFRAIFVYFLTYSVLGTVMFSNFLPWT
;
A
#
# COMPACT_ATOMS: atom_id res chain seq x y z
N MET A 1 34.88 -8.74 27.90
CA MET A 1 34.05 -7.69 27.27
C MET A 1 34.73 -6.36 27.53
N ASN A 2 35.05 -5.59 26.50
CA ASN A 2 35.72 -4.29 26.68
C ASN A 2 34.74 -3.27 27.31
N ILE A 3 35.24 -2.19 27.91
CA ILE A 3 34.43 -1.14 28.55
C ILE A 3 33.40 -0.53 27.57
N PHE A 4 33.76 -0.44 26.28
CA PHE A 4 32.87 0.03 25.21
C PHE A 4 31.75 -0.96 24.92
N GLU A 5 32.05 -2.26 24.84
CA GLU A 5 31.04 -3.31 24.67
C GLU A 5 30.06 -3.32 25.85
N HIS A 6 30.56 -3.13 27.07
CA HIS A 6 29.73 -3.02 28.27
C HIS A 6 28.79 -1.80 28.22
N ARG A 7 29.32 -0.63 27.87
CA ARG A 7 28.50 0.57 27.67
C ARG A 7 27.46 0.39 26.57
N LEU A 8 27.82 -0.29 25.48
CA LEU A 8 26.92 -0.59 24.37
C LEU A 8 25.77 -1.50 24.79
N CYS A 9 26.06 -2.61 25.48
CA CYS A 9 25.02 -3.52 25.98
C CYS A 9 24.07 -2.81 26.95
N ILE A 10 24.61 -1.99 27.87
CA ILE A 10 23.82 -1.18 28.79
C ILE A 10 22.91 -0.22 28.02
N PHE A 11 23.47 0.53 27.06
CA PHE A 11 22.70 1.45 26.25
C PHE A 11 21.60 0.74 25.45
N ALA A 12 21.93 -0.38 24.80
CA ALA A 12 20.98 -1.18 24.03
C ALA A 12 19.82 -1.67 24.92
N PHE A 13 20.12 -2.17 26.12
CA PHE A 13 19.12 -2.62 27.09
C PHE A 13 18.22 -1.48 27.55
N TYR A 14 18.78 -0.35 28.02
CA TYR A 14 17.98 0.80 28.44
C TYR A 14 17.16 1.42 27.30
N SER A 15 17.63 1.35 26.05
CA SER A 15 16.85 1.78 24.88
C SER A 15 15.60 0.91 24.65
N ARG A 16 15.65 -0.39 25.00
CA ARG A 16 14.47 -1.26 24.92
C ARG A 16 13.53 -0.99 26.10
N LEU A 17 14.09 -0.79 27.29
CA LEU A 17 13.30 -0.46 28.48
C LEU A 17 12.52 0.85 28.32
N SER A 18 13.12 1.87 27.68
CA SER A 18 12.42 3.14 27.41
C SER A 18 11.26 2.94 26.41
N ILE A 19 11.40 2.05 25.43
CA ILE A 19 10.32 1.72 24.49
C ILE A 19 9.20 0.92 25.17
N LEU A 20 9.54 0.00 26.07
CA LEU A 20 8.52 -0.69 26.89
C LEU A 20 7.74 0.30 27.76
N LEU A 21 8.44 1.25 28.39
CA LEU A 21 7.78 2.31 29.17
C LEU A 21 6.86 3.17 28.29
N LEU A 22 7.35 3.59 27.12
CA LEU A 22 6.56 4.39 26.19
C LEU A 22 5.33 3.62 25.68
N GLN A 23 5.50 2.33 25.34
CA GLN A 23 4.39 1.46 24.95
C GLN A 23 3.38 1.32 26.10
N PHE A 24 3.82 1.12 27.33
CA PHE A 24 2.94 1.02 28.49
C PHE A 24 2.11 2.30 28.68
N VAL A 25 2.77 3.46 28.68
CA VAL A 25 2.11 4.77 28.80
C VAL A 25 1.12 4.99 27.65
N SER A 26 1.53 4.70 26.40
CA SER A 26 0.66 4.85 25.24
C SER A 26 -0.55 3.90 25.28
N ASN A 27 -0.35 2.66 25.75
CA ASN A 27 -1.41 1.67 25.88
C ASN A 27 -2.46 2.08 26.93
N PHE A 28 -2.03 2.81 27.96
CA PHE A 28 -2.92 3.33 28.99
C PHE A 28 -3.68 4.59 28.55
N LEU A 29 -3.03 5.48 27.79
CA LEU A 29 -3.60 6.78 27.43
C LEU A 29 -4.47 6.74 26.15
N VAL A 30 -4.19 5.85 25.21
CA VAL A 30 -4.81 5.84 23.88
C VAL A 30 -5.72 4.62 23.74
N PRO A 31 -7.02 4.79 23.44
CA PRO A 31 -7.92 3.66 23.23
C PRO A 31 -7.60 2.92 21.93
N ASP A 32 -7.96 1.64 21.89
CA ASP A 32 -7.72 0.78 20.72
C ASP A 32 -8.57 1.21 19.52
N HIS A 33 -7.89 1.36 18.38
CA HIS A 33 -8.52 1.66 17.09
C HIS A 33 -8.87 0.35 16.37
N ASP A 34 -10.10 0.24 15.84
CA ASP A 34 -10.48 -0.88 14.98
C ASP A 34 -9.90 -0.69 13.56
N ALA A 35 -8.76 -1.33 13.33
CA ALA A 35 -8.06 -1.28 12.05
C ALA A 35 -8.62 -2.25 10.99
N LYS A 36 -9.64 -3.08 11.32
CA LYS A 36 -10.17 -4.15 10.45
C LYS A 36 -9.08 -5.09 9.90
N VAL A 37 -8.03 -5.31 10.69
CA VAL A 37 -6.90 -6.22 10.38
C VAL A 37 -7.19 -7.59 10.97
N PHE A 38 -6.37 -8.58 10.63
CA PHE A 38 -6.43 -9.94 11.19
C PHE A 38 -6.51 -9.90 12.73
N ASN A 39 -7.62 -10.40 13.25
CA ASN A 39 -7.85 -10.64 14.67
C ASN A 39 -8.03 -12.16 14.86
N PRO A 40 -7.16 -12.83 15.63
CA PRO A 40 -7.29 -14.25 15.89
C PRO A 40 -8.57 -14.49 16.71
N PRO A 41 -9.13 -15.72 16.67
CA PRO A 41 -10.28 -16.05 17.49
C PRO A 41 -10.00 -15.74 18.97
N PRO A 42 -10.99 -15.18 19.69
CA PRO A 42 -10.82 -14.86 21.10
C PRO A 42 -10.49 -16.13 21.89
N GLU A 43 -9.54 -16.01 22.80
CA GLU A 43 -9.15 -17.11 23.68
C GLU A 43 -10.31 -17.41 24.63
N LEU A 44 -10.65 -18.70 24.76
CA LEU A 44 -11.77 -19.17 25.59
C LEU A 44 -11.35 -19.46 27.04
N GLU A 45 -10.09 -19.22 27.40
CA GLU A 45 -9.55 -19.50 28.74
C GLU A 45 -9.72 -18.30 29.68
N ASP A 46 -10.15 -18.57 30.92
CA ASP A 46 -10.23 -17.55 31.95
C ASP A 46 -8.82 -17.05 32.30
N ASN A 47 -8.63 -15.73 32.25
CA ASN A 47 -7.35 -15.12 32.57
C ASN A 47 -7.14 -15.04 34.09
N SER A 48 -6.01 -15.57 34.58
CA SER A 48 -5.61 -15.36 35.98
C SER A 48 -5.28 -13.88 36.24
N TRP A 49 -5.21 -13.49 37.51
CA TRP A 49 -4.77 -12.13 37.88
C TRP A 49 -3.33 -11.83 37.41
N LEU A 50 -2.47 -12.86 37.32
CA LEU A 50 -1.13 -12.73 36.77
C LEU A 50 -1.18 -12.48 35.27
N ASP A 51 -2.10 -13.15 34.56
CA ASP A 51 -2.30 -12.92 33.13
C ASP A 51 -2.78 -11.50 32.86
N GLN A 52 -3.73 -11.02 33.66
CA GLN A 52 -4.21 -9.63 33.58
C GLN A 52 -3.10 -8.62 33.84
N LEU A 53 -2.20 -8.90 34.78
CA LEU A 53 -1.04 -8.04 35.05
C LEU A 53 -0.11 -8.00 33.84
N VAL A 54 0.25 -9.14 33.26
CA VAL A 54 1.11 -9.19 32.07
C VAL A 54 0.46 -8.48 30.89
N LEU A 55 -0.84 -8.69 30.65
CA LEU A 55 -1.59 -8.02 29.59
C LEU A 55 -1.70 -6.51 29.82
N TYR A 56 -1.81 -6.07 31.08
CA TYR A 56 -1.85 -4.65 31.42
C TYR A 56 -0.54 -3.94 31.08
N PHE A 57 0.61 -4.54 31.41
CA PHE A 57 1.92 -3.94 31.12
C PHE A 57 2.34 -4.10 29.67
N VAL A 58 2.14 -5.29 29.09
CA VAL A 58 2.81 -5.74 27.86
C VAL A 58 1.82 -6.08 26.74
N GLY A 59 0.51 -6.13 27.03
CA GLY A 59 -0.53 -6.53 26.07
C GLY A 59 -0.55 -5.68 24.80
N GLY A 60 -0.11 -4.42 24.89
CA GLY A 60 -0.02 -3.57 23.71
C GLY A 60 0.99 -4.01 22.66
N LEU A 61 1.97 -4.85 23.04
CA LEU A 61 2.94 -5.45 22.11
C LEU A 61 2.37 -6.63 21.32
N ARG A 62 1.14 -7.08 21.60
CA ARG A 62 0.46 -8.14 20.84
C ARG A 62 -0.08 -7.63 19.49
N ARG A 63 -0.11 -6.32 19.23
CA ARG A 63 -0.77 -5.70 18.07
C ARG A 63 0.05 -5.79 16.78
N TRP A 64 -0.61 -5.61 15.63
CA TRP A 64 -0.02 -5.63 14.28
C TRP A 64 0.69 -6.96 13.96
N ASP A 65 1.91 -6.92 13.42
CA ASP A 65 2.67 -8.09 13.01
C ASP A 65 2.86 -9.11 14.14
N ALA A 66 2.91 -8.63 15.39
CA ALA A 66 3.02 -9.50 16.57
C ALA A 66 1.82 -10.44 16.74
N VAL A 67 0.62 -10.06 16.28
CA VAL A 67 -0.57 -10.91 16.29
C VAL A 67 -0.28 -12.19 15.51
N TYR A 68 0.30 -12.08 14.31
CA TYR A 68 0.67 -13.23 13.49
C TYR A 68 1.73 -14.09 14.16
N PHE A 69 2.75 -13.48 14.76
CA PHE A 69 3.77 -14.22 15.50
C PHE A 69 3.16 -15.02 16.66
N THR A 70 2.30 -14.40 17.49
CA THR A 70 1.64 -15.09 18.61
C THR A 70 0.71 -16.20 18.13
N HIS A 71 -0.03 -15.97 17.03
CA HIS A 71 -0.90 -16.98 16.42
C HIS A 71 -0.09 -18.18 15.90
N ILE A 72 1.02 -17.93 15.18
CA ILE A 72 1.90 -18.99 14.67
C ILE A 72 2.55 -19.77 15.83
N MET A 73 2.95 -19.09 16.91
CA MET A 73 3.56 -19.76 18.07
C MET A 73 2.58 -20.70 18.78
N GLN A 74 1.28 -20.39 18.76
CA GLN A 74 0.23 -21.13 19.45
C GLN A 74 -0.40 -22.23 18.57
N TYR A 75 -0.72 -21.91 17.31
CA TYR A 75 -1.49 -22.77 16.41
C TYR A 75 -0.72 -23.20 15.16
N GLY A 76 0.46 -22.66 14.93
CA GLY A 76 1.23 -22.89 13.70
C GLY A 76 0.71 -22.09 12.50
N TYR A 77 1.11 -22.51 11.31
CA TYR A 77 0.75 -21.85 10.05
C TYR A 77 -0.62 -22.31 9.56
N THR A 78 -1.68 -21.60 9.97
CA THR A 78 -3.07 -21.97 9.61
C THR A 78 -3.62 -21.21 8.40
N TYR A 79 -3.08 -20.02 8.10
CA TYR A 79 -3.59 -19.12 7.05
C TYR A 79 -2.48 -18.74 6.05
N GLU A 80 -2.86 -18.41 4.81
CA GLU A 80 -1.91 -18.05 3.75
C GLU A 80 -1.10 -16.79 4.08
N ASN A 81 -1.73 -15.81 4.74
CA ASN A 81 -1.07 -14.57 5.17
C ASN A 81 0.00 -14.81 6.26
N CYS A 82 -0.05 -15.92 6.99
CA CYS A 82 0.99 -16.28 7.97
C CYS A 82 2.32 -16.66 7.29
N VAL A 83 2.31 -17.09 6.02
CA VAL A 83 3.51 -17.56 5.30
C VAL A 83 4.55 -16.45 5.12
N ALA A 84 4.14 -15.18 5.19
CA ALA A 84 5.05 -14.04 5.16
C ALA A 84 6.00 -13.97 6.37
N PHE A 85 5.66 -14.64 7.49
CA PHE A 85 6.43 -14.59 8.73
C PHE A 85 7.29 -15.86 8.87
N PHE A 86 8.61 -15.71 8.89
CA PHE A 86 9.54 -16.86 8.91
C PHE A 86 9.53 -17.64 10.24
N PRO A 87 9.77 -18.97 10.20
CA PRO A 87 9.46 -19.87 11.32
C PRO A 87 10.46 -19.84 12.48
N LEU A 88 11.70 -19.36 12.27
CA LEU A 88 12.77 -19.48 13.27
C LEU A 88 12.40 -18.82 14.61
N TYR A 89 11.92 -17.57 14.57
CA TYR A 89 11.55 -16.83 15.76
C TYR A 89 10.30 -17.40 16.48
N PRO A 90 9.17 -17.66 15.79
CA PRO A 90 8.03 -18.34 16.40
C PRO A 90 8.38 -19.68 17.05
N LEU A 91 9.19 -20.52 16.39
CA LEU A 91 9.57 -21.83 16.91
C LEU A 91 10.44 -21.71 18.17
N LEU A 92 11.38 -20.76 18.17
CA LEU A 92 12.25 -20.51 19.32
C LEU A 92 11.41 -20.08 20.54
N VAL A 93 10.53 -19.10 20.38
CA VAL A 93 9.67 -18.62 21.47
C VAL A 93 8.72 -19.72 21.94
N SER A 94 8.07 -20.46 21.02
CA SER A 94 7.16 -21.56 21.37
C SER A 94 7.85 -22.64 22.21
N ASN A 95 9.07 -23.04 21.85
CA ASN A 95 9.84 -24.03 22.61
C ASN A 95 10.25 -23.52 24.00
N PHE A 96 10.68 -22.26 24.11
CA PHE A 96 10.98 -21.66 25.41
C PHE A 96 9.71 -21.56 26.27
N SER A 97 8.59 -21.08 25.74
CA SER A 97 7.34 -20.98 26.50
C SER A 97 6.82 -22.34 26.96
N LYS A 98 6.95 -23.40 26.16
CA LYS A 98 6.64 -24.77 26.60
C LYS A 98 7.54 -25.22 27.77
N ALA A 99 8.81 -24.82 27.78
CA ALA A 99 9.73 -25.13 28.88
C ALA A 99 9.46 -24.32 30.16
N PHE A 100 8.88 -23.12 30.04
CA PHE A 100 8.61 -22.20 31.17
C PHE A 100 7.15 -22.16 31.62
N SER A 101 6.24 -22.89 30.97
CA SER A 101 4.83 -22.96 31.36
C SER A 101 4.66 -23.88 32.58
N PHE A 102 4.96 -23.36 33.77
CA PHE A 102 4.79 -24.06 35.06
C PHE A 102 3.37 -23.96 35.63
N GLY A 103 2.36 -23.75 34.76
CA GLY A 103 0.94 -23.68 35.16
C GLY A 103 0.51 -22.41 35.91
N LEU A 104 1.37 -21.38 36.00
CA LEU A 104 1.06 -20.10 36.65
C LEU A 104 0.43 -19.05 35.71
N LEU A 105 0.65 -19.19 34.40
CA LEU A 105 0.18 -18.27 33.36
C LEU A 105 -0.45 -19.10 32.24
N ASN A 106 -1.47 -18.55 31.60
CA ASN A 106 -2.02 -19.13 30.39
C ASN A 106 -0.94 -19.18 29.30
N PHE A 107 -1.03 -20.19 28.44
CA PHE A 107 0.01 -20.45 27.45
C PHE A 107 0.23 -19.24 26.51
N SER A 108 -0.85 -18.57 26.11
CA SER A 108 -0.81 -17.37 25.27
C SER A 108 -0.12 -16.18 25.95
N THR A 109 -0.36 -15.97 27.24
CA THR A 109 0.29 -14.90 28.01
C THR A 109 1.77 -15.20 28.24
N CYS A 110 2.11 -16.48 28.49
CA CYS A 110 3.48 -16.95 28.57
C CYS A 110 4.23 -16.75 27.25
N LEU A 111 3.59 -17.03 26.10
CA LEU A 111 4.14 -16.76 24.77
C LEU A 111 4.48 -15.28 24.58
N LEU A 112 3.57 -14.38 24.97
CA LEU A 112 3.79 -12.93 24.86
C LEU A 112 4.99 -12.49 25.72
N LEU A 113 5.04 -12.92 26.99
CA LEU A 113 6.11 -12.55 27.92
C LEU A 113 7.47 -13.06 27.47
N VAL A 114 7.55 -14.35 27.12
CA VAL A 114 8.78 -14.98 26.61
C VAL A 114 9.21 -14.33 25.29
N GLY A 115 8.26 -14.04 24.39
CA GLY A 115 8.53 -13.34 23.15
C GLY A 115 9.21 -11.98 23.37
N VAL A 116 8.71 -11.19 24.31
CA VAL A 116 9.30 -9.89 24.65
C VAL A 116 10.70 -10.03 25.25
N VAL A 117 10.90 -10.96 26.17
CA VAL A 117 12.22 -11.21 26.78
C VAL A 117 13.23 -11.67 25.72
N VAL A 118 12.86 -12.65 24.91
CA VAL A 118 13.70 -13.17 23.82
C VAL A 118 14.04 -12.05 22.83
N ASN A 119 13.08 -11.21 22.45
CA ASN A 119 13.31 -10.09 21.54
C ASN A 119 14.36 -9.12 22.09
N ILE A 120 14.28 -8.76 23.38
CA ILE A 120 15.24 -7.87 24.04
C ILE A 120 16.64 -8.50 24.08
N LEU A 121 16.74 -9.78 24.43
CA LEU A 121 18.00 -10.50 24.47
C LEU A 121 18.65 -10.57 23.07
N LEU A 122 17.87 -10.90 22.04
CA LEU A 122 18.34 -10.93 20.65
C LEU A 122 18.77 -9.54 20.16
N PHE A 123 18.05 -8.48 20.55
CA PHE A 123 18.42 -7.11 20.22
C PHE A 123 19.78 -6.71 20.82
N VAL A 124 20.00 -6.99 22.11
CA VAL A 124 21.29 -6.70 22.79
C VAL A 124 22.42 -7.58 22.23
N ALA A 125 22.16 -8.86 21.93
CA ALA A 125 23.15 -9.72 21.29
C ALA A 125 23.51 -9.21 19.88
N THR A 126 22.52 -8.78 19.10
CA THR A 126 22.73 -8.26 17.74
C THR A 126 23.57 -6.98 17.74
N SER A 127 23.34 -6.06 18.69
CA SER A 127 24.15 -4.85 18.77
C SER A 127 25.63 -5.15 19.06
N LEU A 128 25.91 -6.15 19.91
CA LEU A 128 27.28 -6.61 20.17
C LEU A 128 27.92 -7.28 18.96
N VAL A 129 27.18 -8.12 18.24
CA VAL A 129 27.66 -8.77 17.00
C VAL A 129 27.98 -7.73 15.94
N LEU A 130 27.10 -6.75 15.74
CA LEU A 130 27.33 -5.66 14.79
C LEU A 130 28.54 -4.80 15.18
N TYR A 131 28.77 -4.56 16.47
CA TYR A 131 29.93 -3.83 16.95
C TYR A 131 31.25 -4.58 16.71
N ARG A 132 31.24 -5.91 16.84
CA ARG A 132 32.41 -6.78 16.59
C ARG A 132 32.60 -7.14 15.13
N LEU A 133 31.75 -6.65 14.24
CA LEU A 133 31.78 -7.04 12.84
C LEU A 133 33.01 -6.42 12.17
N ASP A 134 34.08 -7.20 12.04
CA ASP A 134 35.24 -6.85 11.23
C ASP A 134 34.93 -7.06 9.75
N TRP A 135 35.13 -6.02 8.96
CA TRP A 135 34.90 -6.07 7.52
C TRP A 135 36.14 -6.63 6.80
N PRO A 136 35.96 -7.47 5.77
CA PRO A 136 37.08 -7.92 4.94
C PRO A 136 37.86 -6.72 4.36
N LYS A 137 39.20 -6.82 4.31
CA LYS A 137 40.08 -5.73 3.85
C LYS A 137 39.65 -5.12 2.51
N HIS A 138 39.25 -5.95 1.55
CA HIS A 138 38.81 -5.47 0.24
C HIS A 138 37.56 -4.57 0.31
N VAL A 139 36.66 -4.77 1.28
CA VAL A 139 35.48 -3.92 1.51
C VAL A 139 35.90 -2.57 2.10
N ILE A 140 36.85 -2.60 3.04
CA ILE A 140 37.43 -1.40 3.66
C ILE A 140 38.15 -0.57 2.59
N ASP A 141 39.01 -1.19 1.79
CA ASP A 141 39.77 -0.54 0.73
C ASP A 141 38.85 0.06 -0.34
N TYR A 142 37.79 -0.67 -0.71
CA TYR A 142 36.75 -0.14 -1.60
C TYR A 142 36.08 1.09 -0.99
N GLY A 143 35.61 1.00 0.27
CA GLY A 143 34.96 2.12 0.97
C GLY A 143 35.86 3.36 1.03
N ARG A 144 37.14 3.17 1.36
CA ARG A 144 38.14 4.25 1.38
C ARG A 144 38.38 4.84 -0.02
N SER A 145 38.49 4.01 -1.06
CA SER A 145 38.65 4.49 -2.44
C SER A 145 37.45 5.34 -2.92
N LYS A 146 36.26 5.08 -2.38
CA LYS A 146 35.02 5.83 -2.65
C LYS A 146 34.82 7.03 -1.72
N GLY A 147 35.70 7.24 -0.74
CA GLY A 147 35.60 8.32 0.24
C GLY A 147 34.48 8.13 1.28
N TYR A 148 34.09 6.88 1.56
CA TYR A 148 33.11 6.58 2.61
C TYR A 148 33.77 6.60 3.99
N LYS A 149 33.06 7.14 4.98
CA LYS A 149 33.44 7.04 6.40
C LYS A 149 33.06 5.65 6.93
N LEU A 150 34.02 4.93 7.50
CA LEU A 150 33.83 3.60 8.06
C LEU A 150 33.70 3.64 9.59
N ALA A 151 33.19 2.57 10.18
CA ALA A 151 33.14 2.44 11.64
C ALA A 151 34.56 2.45 12.22
N GLY A 152 34.81 3.33 13.18
CA GLY A 152 36.14 3.56 13.77
C GLY A 152 36.88 4.78 13.21
N ASP A 153 36.42 5.36 12.09
CA ASP A 153 36.92 6.64 11.61
C ASP A 153 36.39 7.81 12.47
N GLU A 154 36.87 9.02 12.22
CA GLU A 154 36.38 10.23 12.89
C GLU A 154 34.86 10.41 12.72
N PRO A 155 34.15 10.83 13.78
CA PRO A 155 32.70 10.98 13.76
C PRO A 155 32.24 11.86 12.60
N SER A 156 31.08 11.53 12.03
CA SER A 156 30.49 12.33 10.97
C SER A 156 30.05 13.69 11.50
N LEU A 157 30.11 14.73 10.66
CA LEU A 157 29.81 16.12 11.07
C LEU A 157 28.42 16.27 11.67
N TRP A 158 27.43 15.53 11.15
CA TRP A 158 26.05 15.56 11.64
C TRP A 158 25.90 15.11 13.10
N CYS A 159 26.86 14.39 13.68
CA CYS A 159 26.82 14.01 15.09
C CYS A 159 26.92 15.20 16.04
N ASN A 160 27.53 16.31 15.60
CA ASN A 160 27.72 17.53 16.40
C ASN A 160 26.67 18.61 16.10
N GLU A 161 25.71 18.33 15.21
CA GLU A 161 24.61 19.25 14.90
C GLU A 161 23.60 19.29 16.05
N THR A 162 22.88 20.40 16.18
CA THR A 162 21.84 20.58 17.21
C THR A 162 20.74 19.52 17.12
N ILE A 163 20.43 19.07 15.91
CA ILE A 163 19.57 17.93 15.65
C ILE A 163 20.36 16.95 14.77
N PRO A 164 20.87 15.83 15.33
CA PRO A 164 21.77 14.93 14.61
C PRO A 164 21.02 14.01 13.63
N LEU A 165 20.60 14.57 12.49
CA LEU A 165 19.89 13.85 11.42
C LEU A 165 20.87 13.27 10.40
N SER A 166 21.28 12.03 10.63
CA SER A 166 22.20 11.30 9.74
C SER A 166 21.69 11.21 8.30
N TYR A 167 20.40 10.93 8.10
CA TYR A 167 19.82 10.71 6.78
C TYR A 167 19.84 12.00 5.93
N SER A 168 19.43 13.14 6.49
CA SER A 168 19.46 14.43 5.79
C SER A 168 20.87 14.81 5.35
N TYR A 169 21.88 14.54 6.20
CA TYR A 169 23.29 14.75 5.84
C TYR A 169 23.73 13.83 4.69
N ILE A 170 23.43 12.53 4.76
CA ILE A 170 23.79 11.55 3.72
C ILE A 170 23.15 11.93 2.38
N GLN A 171 21.87 12.28 2.40
CA GLN A 171 21.12 12.73 1.24
C GLN A 171 21.76 13.95 0.57
N LYS A 172 22.17 14.94 1.36
CA LYS A 172 22.84 16.15 0.84
C LYS A 172 24.26 15.85 0.34
N HIS A 173 25.06 15.12 1.10
CA HIS A 173 26.49 14.93 0.85
C HIS A 173 26.76 13.92 -0.29
N HIS A 174 26.04 12.80 -0.31
CA HIS A 174 26.28 11.73 -1.29
C HIS A 174 25.31 11.76 -2.47
N TRP A 175 24.07 12.23 -2.28
CA TRP A 175 23.03 12.15 -3.31
C TRP A 175 22.61 13.52 -3.86
N ASN A 176 23.20 14.62 -3.35
CA ASN A 176 22.89 15.99 -3.74
C ASN A 176 21.37 16.32 -3.69
N VAL A 177 20.67 15.71 -2.74
CA VAL A 177 19.24 15.93 -2.52
C VAL A 177 19.07 17.17 -1.63
N GLY A 178 18.26 18.11 -2.10
CA GLY A 178 17.98 19.38 -1.46
C GLY A 178 16.92 20.14 -2.25
N PHE A 179 16.50 21.30 -1.74
CA PHE A 179 15.53 22.14 -2.44
C PHE A 179 16.11 22.62 -3.78
N LEU A 180 15.52 22.16 -4.88
CA LEU A 180 15.89 22.51 -6.27
C LEU A 180 17.34 22.24 -6.69
N THR A 181 18.17 21.60 -5.87
CA THR A 181 19.60 21.30 -6.20
C THR A 181 19.74 20.34 -7.39
N TYR A 182 18.68 19.58 -7.70
CA TYR A 182 18.67 18.64 -8.81
C TYR A 182 18.50 19.28 -10.19
N TYR A 183 17.91 20.49 -10.27
CA TYR A 183 17.55 21.15 -11.53
C TYR A 183 18.76 21.73 -12.25
N ASN A 184 19.52 20.85 -12.90
CA ASN A 184 20.67 21.19 -13.74
C ASN A 184 20.40 20.84 -15.20
N LEU A 185 20.98 21.60 -16.14
CA LEU A 185 20.83 21.34 -17.59
C LEU A 185 21.26 19.93 -18.00
N LYS A 186 22.26 19.35 -17.31
CA LYS A 186 22.71 17.97 -17.52
C LYS A 186 21.63 16.92 -17.25
N GLN A 187 20.63 17.25 -16.42
CA GLN A 187 19.53 16.36 -16.04
C GLN A 187 18.31 16.48 -16.97
N LEU A 188 18.35 17.38 -17.97
CA LEU A 188 17.24 17.61 -18.89
C LEU A 188 16.71 16.31 -19.54
N PRO A 189 17.55 15.35 -19.99
CA PRO A 189 17.04 14.09 -20.53
C PRO A 189 16.17 13.30 -19.54
N ASN A 190 16.54 13.29 -18.25
CA ASN A 190 15.77 12.60 -17.21
C ASN A 190 14.42 13.28 -16.99
N PHE A 191 14.36 14.61 -17.01
CA PHE A 191 13.10 15.35 -16.94
C PHE A 191 12.20 15.09 -18.14
N LEU A 192 12.76 15.02 -19.35
CA LEU A 192 12.01 14.69 -20.57
C LEU A 192 11.43 13.28 -20.50
N LEU A 193 12.19 12.31 -19.97
CA LEU A 193 11.69 10.96 -19.74
C LEU A 193 10.57 10.93 -18.70
N ALA A 194 10.66 11.68 -17.61
CA ALA A 194 9.60 11.71 -16.60
C ALA A 194 8.36 12.53 -17.01
N LEU A 195 8.48 13.43 -17.97
CA LEU A 195 7.42 14.38 -18.36
C LEU A 195 6.09 13.68 -18.71
N PRO A 196 6.02 12.59 -19.49
CA PRO A 196 4.76 11.89 -19.77
C PRO A 196 4.08 11.36 -18.51
N VAL A 197 4.84 10.92 -17.51
CA VAL A 197 4.32 10.46 -16.22
C VAL A 197 3.76 11.63 -15.40
N LEU A 198 4.47 12.77 -15.37
CA LEU A 198 4.00 13.97 -14.67
C LEU A 198 2.73 14.54 -15.31
N ILE A 199 2.67 14.56 -16.65
CA ILE A 199 1.47 14.95 -17.40
C ILE A 199 0.33 13.99 -17.08
N LEU A 200 0.58 12.68 -17.05
CA LEU A 200 -0.42 11.67 -16.69
C LEU A 200 -0.95 11.87 -15.28
N SER A 201 -0.09 12.11 -14.29
CA SER A 201 -0.51 12.41 -12.92
C SER A 201 -1.36 13.67 -12.85
N PHE A 202 -0.93 14.74 -13.50
CA PHE A 202 -1.69 15.99 -13.56
C PHE A 202 -3.05 15.78 -14.21
N ARG A 203 -3.12 15.12 -15.37
CA ARG A 203 -4.36 14.82 -16.09
C ARG A 203 -5.31 13.93 -15.28
N THR A 204 -4.77 12.95 -14.56
CA THR A 204 -5.55 12.11 -13.66
C THR A 204 -6.18 12.96 -12.56
N CYS A 205 -5.40 13.77 -11.85
CA CYS A 205 -5.92 14.68 -10.82
C CYS A 205 -6.96 15.64 -11.40
N SER A 206 -6.66 16.31 -12.51
CA SER A 206 -7.59 17.24 -13.17
C SER A 206 -8.91 16.55 -13.53
N PHE A 207 -8.87 15.36 -14.14
CA PHE A 207 -10.08 14.61 -14.52
C PHE A 207 -10.97 14.30 -13.30
N TYR A 208 -10.38 13.85 -12.20
CA TYR A 208 -11.17 13.54 -11.00
C TYR A 208 -11.69 14.78 -10.29
N ILE A 209 -10.89 15.86 -10.24
CA ILE A 209 -11.29 17.14 -9.64
C ILE A 209 -12.41 17.81 -10.44
N THR A 210 -12.30 17.90 -11.77
CA THR A 210 -13.32 18.56 -12.61
C THR A 210 -14.64 17.82 -12.58
N ASN A 211 -14.62 16.49 -12.44
CA ASN A 211 -15.84 15.70 -12.37
C ASN A 211 -16.50 15.73 -10.98
N ASN A 212 -15.76 16.09 -9.92
CA ASN A 212 -16.22 16.06 -8.52
C ASN A 212 -15.77 17.30 -7.73
N VAL A 213 -15.98 18.49 -8.29
CA VAL A 213 -15.50 19.76 -7.73
C VAL A 213 -16.00 19.98 -6.30
N MET A 214 -17.27 19.66 -6.04
CA MET A 214 -17.87 19.81 -4.70
C MET A 214 -17.19 18.88 -3.69
N SER A 215 -17.06 17.59 -3.99
CA SER A 215 -16.37 16.65 -3.10
C SER A 215 -14.93 17.10 -2.83
N PHE A 216 -14.21 17.60 -3.85
CA PHE A 216 -12.84 18.10 -3.70
C PHE A 216 -12.75 19.27 -2.70
N CYS A 217 -13.58 20.30 -2.88
CA CYS A 217 -13.59 21.46 -1.98
C CYS A 217 -13.97 21.11 -0.53
N PHE A 218 -14.82 20.10 -0.33
CA PHE A 218 -15.24 19.67 1.01
C PHE A 218 -14.46 18.46 1.54
N LEU A 219 -13.33 18.08 0.93
CA LEU A 219 -12.52 16.90 1.31
C LEU A 219 -13.31 15.58 1.34
N GLY A 220 -14.46 15.53 0.68
CA GLY A 220 -15.40 14.41 0.77
C GLY A 220 -16.17 14.32 2.09
N LEU A 221 -16.08 15.32 2.97
CA LEU A 221 -16.71 15.30 4.30
C LEU A 221 -18.21 15.65 4.28
N THR A 222 -18.71 16.25 3.19
CA THR A 222 -20.12 16.60 3.05
C THR A 222 -20.79 15.75 1.98
N CYS A 223 -21.50 14.70 2.39
CA CYS A 223 -22.54 14.10 1.55
C CYS A 223 -23.76 15.03 1.60
N SER A 224 -24.09 15.68 0.48
CA SER A 224 -25.32 16.48 0.39
C SER A 224 -26.54 15.55 0.46
N ASN A 225 -27.09 15.36 1.66
CA ASN A 225 -28.43 14.80 1.83
C ASN A 225 -29.45 15.82 1.32
N ASN A 226 -29.68 15.84 0.00
CA ASN A 226 -30.85 16.51 -0.56
C ASN A 226 -32.09 15.65 -0.30
N ASN A 227 -32.55 15.62 0.96
CA ASN A 227 -33.94 15.32 1.25
C ASN A 227 -34.69 16.64 1.24
N GLY A 228 -35.41 16.86 0.15
CA GLY A 228 -36.41 17.90 0.06
C GLY A 228 -37.37 17.82 1.25
N SER A 229 -37.50 18.95 1.91
CA SER A 229 -38.50 19.25 2.92
C SER A 229 -39.91 18.90 2.44
N SER A 230 -40.56 17.95 3.11
CA SER A 230 -42.02 17.84 3.21
C SER A 230 -42.39 16.95 4.41
N GLY A 231 -42.85 17.59 5.49
CA GLY A 231 -43.89 17.03 6.38
C GLY A 231 -43.50 16.02 7.45
N SER A 232 -43.33 16.51 8.69
CA SER A 232 -43.93 16.00 9.94
C SER A 232 -43.95 14.48 10.20
N SER A 233 -43.12 14.01 11.13
CA SER A 233 -43.56 13.50 12.44
C SER A 233 -42.37 12.99 13.27
N HIS A 234 -42.26 13.50 14.49
CA HIS A 234 -41.43 12.95 15.55
C HIS A 234 -41.79 11.48 15.77
N VAL A 235 -40.83 10.57 15.62
CA VAL A 235 -40.82 9.29 16.34
C VAL A 235 -39.37 9.03 16.74
N ASP A 236 -39.10 9.20 18.03
CA ASP A 236 -37.89 8.71 18.68
C ASP A 236 -37.84 7.19 18.51
N ILE A 237 -36.77 6.66 17.93
CA ILE A 237 -36.53 5.21 17.90
C ILE A 237 -35.21 4.91 18.59
N LEU A 238 -35.41 4.40 19.81
CA LEU A 238 -34.48 3.68 20.65
C LEU A 238 -33.75 2.57 19.87
N ASP A 239 -32.51 2.35 20.32
CA ASP A 239 -31.61 1.23 20.09
C ASP A 239 -32.35 -0.10 19.82
N SER A 240 -32.23 -0.63 18.59
CA SER A 240 -32.79 -1.93 18.18
C SER A 240 -31.67 -2.83 17.63
N SER A 241 -31.62 -4.02 18.19
CA SER A 241 -30.55 -5.02 18.14
C SER A 241 -30.25 -5.61 16.76
N HIS A 242 -29.04 -6.17 16.65
CA HIS A 242 -28.41 -6.80 15.49
C HIS A 242 -29.20 -7.97 14.83
N GLU A 243 -30.28 -8.43 15.46
CA GLU A 243 -31.18 -9.49 14.99
C GLU A 243 -32.19 -8.96 13.93
N ASP A 244 -32.67 -7.72 14.07
CA ASP A 244 -33.70 -7.15 13.20
C ASP A 244 -33.19 -6.87 11.78
N GLU A 245 -31.90 -6.55 11.64
CA GLU A 245 -31.26 -6.31 10.35
C GLU A 245 -31.16 -7.60 9.51
N LYS A 246 -30.92 -8.74 10.16
CA LYS A 246 -30.86 -10.06 9.51
C LYS A 246 -32.23 -10.51 9.02
N GLN A 247 -33.28 -10.21 9.78
CA GLN A 247 -34.66 -10.52 9.41
C GLN A 247 -35.13 -9.64 8.24
N ARG A 248 -34.77 -8.35 8.26
CA ARG A 248 -35.03 -7.41 7.16
C ARG A 248 -34.35 -7.83 5.86
N ASN A 249 -33.10 -8.29 5.95
CA ASN A 249 -32.34 -8.75 4.79
C ASN A 249 -32.90 -10.06 4.20
N ARG A 250 -33.47 -10.96 5.00
CA ARG A 250 -34.18 -12.16 4.49
C ARG A 250 -35.48 -11.81 3.79
N LEU A 251 -36.30 -10.93 4.37
CA LEU A 251 -37.53 -10.43 3.74
C LEU A 251 -37.28 -9.72 2.40
N LEU A 252 -36.15 -9.01 2.28
CA LEU A 252 -35.71 -8.41 1.02
C LEU A 252 -35.21 -9.44 -0.01
N LEU A 253 -34.67 -10.57 0.46
CA LEU A 253 -34.25 -11.67 -0.41
C LEU A 253 -35.46 -12.46 -0.92
N ASP A 254 -36.45 -12.73 -0.08
CA ASP A 254 -37.68 -13.42 -0.46
C ASP A 254 -38.49 -12.60 -1.47
N LYS A 255 -38.60 -11.28 -1.27
CA LYS A 255 -39.20 -10.37 -2.26
C LYS A 255 -38.42 -10.31 -3.58
N LYS A 256 -37.10 -10.49 -3.55
CA LYS A 256 -36.30 -10.60 -4.78
C LYS A 256 -36.58 -11.92 -5.48
N ILE A 257 -36.74 -13.02 -4.75
CA ILE A 257 -37.00 -14.35 -5.32
C ILE A 257 -38.40 -14.40 -5.95
N GLU A 258 -39.43 -13.81 -5.33
CA GLU A 258 -40.77 -13.67 -5.94
C GLU A 258 -40.74 -12.87 -7.25
N ASN A 259 -39.97 -11.78 -7.30
CA ASN A 259 -39.80 -10.97 -8.52
C ASN A 259 -39.01 -11.69 -9.63
N TYR A 260 -38.20 -12.71 -9.31
CA TYR A 260 -37.54 -13.54 -10.32
C TYR A 260 -38.46 -14.66 -10.85
N ALA A 261 -39.48 -15.05 -10.09
CA ALA A 261 -40.43 -16.11 -10.45
C ALA A 261 -41.63 -15.59 -11.27
N GLY A 262 -42.00 -14.31 -11.14
CA GLY A 262 -43.03 -13.66 -11.95
C GLY A 262 -42.42 -12.80 -13.06
N GLY A 263 -42.40 -13.31 -14.30
CA GLY A 263 -41.84 -12.62 -15.45
C GLY A 263 -42.60 -11.35 -15.88
N GLN A 264 -42.42 -10.25 -15.15
CA GLN A 264 -42.96 -8.94 -15.50
C GLN A 264 -41.87 -7.87 -15.34
N TRP A 265 -41.35 -7.39 -16.47
CA TRP A 265 -40.37 -6.30 -16.53
C TRP A 265 -41.11 -4.97 -16.59
N ASP A 266 -41.38 -4.37 -15.42
CA ASP A 266 -41.67 -2.94 -15.35
C ASP A 266 -40.40 -2.20 -14.92
N GLU A 267 -39.93 -1.36 -15.85
CA GLU A 267 -38.68 -0.63 -15.80
C GLU A 267 -38.89 0.78 -15.20
N VAL A 268 -37.82 1.32 -14.61
CA VAL A 268 -37.57 2.77 -14.40
C VAL A 268 -38.24 3.45 -13.18
N ASN A 269 -37.53 3.46 -12.04
CA ASN A 269 -37.13 4.72 -11.36
C ASN A 269 -36.31 4.52 -10.06
N SER A 270 -36.42 3.38 -9.37
CA SER A 270 -35.67 3.16 -8.11
C SER A 270 -34.18 2.87 -8.31
N ASN A 271 -33.82 2.17 -9.39
CA ASN A 271 -32.44 1.82 -9.72
C ASN A 271 -31.56 3.02 -10.09
N LYS A 272 -32.13 4.15 -10.50
CA LYS A 272 -31.36 5.36 -10.82
C LYS A 272 -30.92 6.10 -9.56
N LYS A 273 -31.79 6.13 -8.53
CA LYS A 273 -31.51 6.79 -7.25
C LYS A 273 -30.49 6.00 -6.42
N LEU A 274 -30.65 4.68 -6.31
CA LEU A 274 -29.68 3.81 -5.61
C LEU A 274 -28.30 3.78 -6.30
N LYS A 275 -28.27 3.94 -7.62
CA LYS A 275 -27.04 4.01 -8.40
C LYS A 275 -26.33 5.36 -8.22
N CYS A 276 -27.05 6.48 -8.29
CA CYS A 276 -26.49 7.80 -7.97
C CYS A 276 -25.98 7.90 -6.53
N GLU A 277 -26.65 7.29 -5.56
CA GLU A 277 -26.26 7.31 -4.14
C GLU A 277 -25.01 6.45 -3.88
N LYS A 278 -24.91 5.27 -4.50
CA LYS A 278 -23.69 4.44 -4.48
C LYS A 278 -22.53 5.07 -5.26
N ASP A 279 -22.81 5.71 -6.40
CA ASP A 279 -21.78 6.37 -7.21
C ASP A 279 -21.22 7.60 -6.47
N SER A 280 -22.07 8.33 -5.74
CA SER A 280 -21.68 9.47 -4.89
C SER A 280 -20.76 9.05 -3.74
N CYS A 281 -21.13 8.03 -2.94
CA CYS A 281 -20.26 7.54 -1.85
C CYS A 281 -18.94 6.95 -2.35
N ARG A 282 -18.96 6.24 -3.49
CA ARG A 282 -17.75 5.64 -4.08
C ARG A 282 -16.81 6.68 -4.67
N GLN A 283 -17.33 7.85 -5.07
CA GLN A 283 -16.54 9.01 -5.49
C GLN A 283 -15.83 9.70 -4.31
N THR A 284 -16.42 9.63 -3.11
CA THR A 284 -15.80 10.15 -1.88
C THR A 284 -14.56 9.33 -1.49
N ASP A 285 -14.61 7.99 -1.57
CA ASP A 285 -13.47 7.14 -1.22
C ASP A 285 -12.24 7.37 -2.12
N LEU A 286 -12.47 7.78 -3.37
CA LEU A 286 -11.40 8.03 -4.35
C LEU A 286 -10.64 9.33 -4.08
N ILE A 287 -11.24 10.27 -3.32
CA ILE A 287 -10.68 11.61 -3.16
C ILE A 287 -9.37 11.62 -2.38
N VAL A 288 -9.24 10.73 -1.41
CA VAL A 288 -8.03 10.58 -0.59
C VAL A 288 -6.84 10.24 -1.48
N TYR A 289 -7.04 9.35 -2.45
CA TYR A 289 -6.01 9.00 -3.42
C TYR A 289 -5.66 10.16 -4.36
N VAL A 290 -6.62 11.03 -4.69
CA VAL A 290 -6.38 12.21 -5.55
C VAL A 290 -5.51 13.22 -4.81
N TYR A 291 -5.83 13.52 -3.55
CA TYR A 291 -5.01 14.38 -2.69
C TYR A 291 -3.61 13.80 -2.48
N HIS A 292 -3.53 12.49 -2.22
CA HIS A 292 -2.26 11.80 -2.06
C HIS A 292 -1.40 11.89 -3.33
N LEU A 293 -1.97 11.62 -4.51
CA LEU A 293 -1.27 11.71 -5.79
C LEU A 293 -0.81 13.15 -6.10
N ALA A 294 -1.67 14.14 -5.85
CA ALA A 294 -1.34 15.55 -6.05
C ALA A 294 -0.19 15.98 -5.13
N PHE A 295 -0.27 15.65 -3.84
CA PHE A 295 0.76 15.93 -2.86
C PHE A 295 2.10 15.30 -3.26
N LEU A 296 2.12 14.00 -3.57
CA LEU A 296 3.35 13.30 -3.97
C LEU A 296 3.96 13.88 -5.25
N THR A 297 3.12 14.25 -6.23
CA THR A 297 3.59 14.86 -7.47
C THR A 297 4.25 16.22 -7.19
N ILE A 298 3.61 17.08 -6.40
CA ILE A 298 4.14 18.41 -6.06
C ILE A 298 5.42 18.27 -5.22
N PHE A 299 5.34 17.56 -4.09
CA PHE A 299 6.47 17.35 -3.19
C PHE A 299 7.67 16.74 -3.94
N GLY A 300 7.42 15.70 -4.72
CA GLY A 300 8.44 15.03 -5.48
C GLY A 300 9.15 15.91 -6.49
N CYS A 301 8.44 16.80 -7.18
CA CYS A 301 9.07 17.75 -8.09
C CYS A 301 10.09 18.65 -7.35
N PHE A 302 9.77 19.16 -6.16
CA PHE A 302 10.65 20.10 -5.46
C PHE A 302 11.81 19.44 -4.70
N PHE A 303 11.61 18.21 -4.20
CA PHE A 303 12.50 17.59 -3.22
C PHE A 303 13.07 16.23 -3.62
N MET A 304 12.67 15.66 -4.77
CA MET A 304 13.12 14.33 -5.20
C MET A 304 13.73 14.32 -6.59
N HIS A 305 14.65 13.39 -6.81
CA HIS A 305 15.12 13.06 -8.16
C HIS A 305 13.98 12.48 -8.97
N VAL A 306 13.84 12.92 -10.23
CA VAL A 306 12.67 12.59 -11.06
C VAL A 306 12.53 11.07 -11.32
N GLN A 307 13.65 10.35 -11.32
CA GLN A 307 13.71 8.88 -11.41
C GLN A 307 13.05 8.18 -10.22
N VAL A 308 13.21 8.76 -9.02
CA VAL A 308 12.58 8.22 -7.80
C VAL A 308 11.11 8.63 -7.77
N LEU A 309 10.80 9.85 -8.21
CA LEU A 309 9.43 10.36 -8.27
C LEU A 309 8.52 9.48 -9.12
N THR A 310 8.90 9.15 -10.36
CA THR A 310 8.05 8.33 -11.24
C THR A 310 7.75 6.96 -10.63
N ARG A 311 8.73 6.32 -10.01
CA ARG A 311 8.55 5.05 -9.28
C ARG A 311 7.59 5.20 -8.11
N MET A 312 7.78 6.25 -7.30
CA MET A 312 6.95 6.52 -6.13
C MET A 312 5.48 6.76 -6.53
N LEU A 313 5.23 7.51 -7.60
CA LEU A 313 3.87 7.76 -8.09
C LEU A 313 3.15 6.47 -8.47
N PHE A 314 3.83 5.58 -9.20
CA PHE A 314 3.27 4.30 -9.64
C PHE A 314 3.18 3.24 -8.54
N SER A 315 4.01 3.31 -7.50
CA SER A 315 3.93 2.39 -6.34
C SER A 315 2.89 2.81 -5.32
N SER A 316 2.65 4.12 -5.17
CA SER A 316 1.85 4.67 -4.07
C SER A 316 0.42 5.04 -4.46
N SER A 317 0.07 5.09 -5.76
CA SER A 317 -1.28 5.45 -6.19
C SER A 317 -1.85 4.53 -7.27
N PRO A 318 -2.97 3.82 -6.98
CA PRO A 318 -3.66 3.01 -7.99
C PRO A 318 -4.38 3.86 -9.06
N LEU A 319 -4.58 5.17 -8.82
CA LEU A 319 -5.36 6.06 -9.69
C LEU A 319 -4.79 6.16 -11.09
N LEU A 320 -3.47 6.16 -11.25
CA LEU A 320 -2.82 6.24 -12.56
C LEU A 320 -3.23 5.06 -13.45
N TYR A 321 -3.24 3.85 -12.89
CA TYR A 321 -3.67 2.65 -13.61
C TYR A 321 -5.16 2.67 -13.92
N TRP A 322 -6.00 3.09 -12.97
CA TRP A 322 -7.45 3.17 -13.19
C TRP A 322 -7.82 4.22 -14.23
N TYR A 323 -7.14 5.36 -14.25
CA TYR A 323 -7.34 6.39 -15.26
C TYR A 323 -6.98 5.88 -16.66
N VAL A 324 -5.80 5.25 -16.82
CA VAL A 324 -5.40 4.66 -18.11
C VAL A 324 -6.37 3.55 -18.55
N GLY A 325 -6.80 2.69 -17.62
CA GLY A 325 -7.81 1.66 -17.89
C GLY A 325 -9.15 2.27 -18.34
N THR A 326 -9.55 3.39 -17.75
CA THR A 326 -10.76 4.12 -18.14
C THR A 326 -10.64 4.68 -19.55
N LEU A 327 -9.47 5.22 -19.94
CA LEU A 327 -9.21 5.68 -21.30
C LEU A 327 -9.32 4.53 -22.32
N PHE A 328 -8.78 3.36 -22.00
CA PHE A 328 -8.88 2.17 -22.85
C PHE A 328 -10.34 1.72 -23.01
N ILE A 329 -11.06 1.53 -21.89
CA ILE A 329 -12.45 1.06 -21.90
C ILE A 329 -13.36 2.05 -22.64
N ASN A 330 -13.21 3.35 -22.41
CA ASN A 330 -14.03 4.37 -23.08
C ASN A 330 -13.74 4.46 -24.58
N GLY A 331 -12.47 4.30 -24.98
CA GLY A 331 -12.08 4.17 -26.39
C GLY A 331 -12.75 2.95 -27.03
N SER A 332 -12.67 1.78 -26.39
CA SER A 332 -13.27 0.53 -26.87
C SER A 332 -14.81 0.55 -26.84
N ARG A 333 -15.45 1.33 -25.95
CA ARG A 333 -16.92 1.46 -25.87
C ARG A 333 -17.52 2.37 -26.94
N ARG A 334 -16.80 3.40 -27.43
CA ARG A 334 -17.22 4.16 -28.63
C ARG A 334 -17.41 3.27 -29.86
N PHE A 335 -16.87 2.05 -29.82
CA PHE A 335 -16.95 1.05 -30.87
C PHE A 335 -18.07 0.00 -30.66
N LYS A 336 -18.78 -0.05 -29.53
CA LYS A 336 -19.90 -1.00 -29.37
C LYS A 336 -21.10 -0.56 -30.23
N PRO A 337 -21.51 -1.32 -31.24
CA PRO A 337 -22.60 -0.93 -32.12
C PRO A 337 -23.95 -1.04 -31.39
N SER A 338 -24.82 -0.07 -31.63
CA SER A 338 -26.18 -0.03 -31.09
C SER A 338 -27.12 -1.07 -31.75
N SER A 339 -26.68 -1.72 -32.85
CA SER A 339 -27.48 -2.65 -33.65
C SER A 339 -26.65 -3.86 -34.13
N PRO A 340 -27.24 -5.07 -34.24
CA PRO A 340 -26.58 -6.26 -34.80
C PRO A 340 -26.12 -6.11 -36.26
N ALA A 341 -26.78 -5.26 -37.05
CA ALA A 341 -26.44 -5.03 -38.46
C ALA A 341 -25.17 -4.17 -38.62
N ASP A 342 -24.93 -3.22 -37.71
CA ASP A 342 -23.70 -2.41 -37.66
C ASP A 342 -22.46 -3.23 -37.28
N LYS A 343 -22.66 -4.37 -36.60
CA LYS A 343 -21.57 -5.19 -36.07
C LYS A 343 -20.74 -5.85 -37.17
N LYS A 344 -21.37 -6.47 -38.18
CA LYS A 344 -20.67 -7.11 -39.31
C LYS A 344 -19.93 -6.10 -40.19
N THR A 345 -20.55 -4.96 -40.47
CA THR A 345 -19.97 -3.92 -41.34
C THR A 345 -18.78 -3.24 -40.64
N ARG A 346 -18.88 -2.96 -39.34
CA ARG A 346 -17.82 -2.27 -38.59
C ARG A 346 -16.72 -3.20 -38.08
N GLU A 347 -16.98 -4.49 -37.83
CA GLU A 347 -15.92 -5.50 -37.62
C GLU A 347 -15.03 -5.64 -38.86
N ALA A 348 -15.62 -5.57 -40.06
CA ALA A 348 -14.87 -5.55 -41.32
C ALA A 348 -14.07 -4.24 -41.52
N GLU A 349 -14.56 -3.10 -41.02
CA GLU A 349 -13.84 -1.81 -41.04
C GLU A 349 -12.71 -1.74 -40.00
N SER A 350 -12.92 -2.25 -38.78
CA SER A 350 -11.88 -2.40 -37.75
C SER A 350 -10.74 -3.30 -38.25
N PHE A 351 -11.06 -4.41 -38.90
CA PHE A 351 -10.07 -5.29 -39.51
C PHE A 351 -9.27 -4.61 -40.64
N LYS A 352 -9.88 -3.67 -41.37
CA LYS A 352 -9.24 -2.90 -42.44
C LYS A 352 -8.43 -1.70 -41.94
N GLN A 353 -8.80 -1.11 -40.80
CA GLN A 353 -8.13 0.05 -40.26
C GLN A 353 -7.08 -0.29 -39.19
N GLY A 354 -7.20 -1.40 -38.46
CA GLY A 354 -6.26 -1.78 -37.38
C GLY A 354 -4.84 -2.14 -37.81
N ILE A 355 -3.89 -2.09 -36.87
CA ILE A 355 -2.52 -2.56 -37.09
C ILE A 355 -2.48 -4.06 -36.77
N ASN A 356 -2.29 -4.90 -37.80
CA ASN A 356 -2.19 -6.34 -37.62
C ASN A 356 -0.74 -6.75 -37.30
N LEU A 357 -0.53 -7.34 -36.11
CA LEU A 357 0.77 -7.89 -35.73
C LEU A 357 1.06 -9.21 -36.46
N PRO A 358 2.32 -9.51 -36.81
CA PRO A 358 2.75 -10.82 -37.30
C PRO A 358 2.27 -11.98 -36.40
N GLN A 359 1.91 -13.10 -37.01
CA GLN A 359 1.31 -14.23 -36.30
C GLN A 359 2.22 -14.82 -35.22
N PHE A 360 3.54 -14.84 -35.44
CA PHE A 360 4.53 -15.19 -34.42
C PHE A 360 4.42 -14.34 -33.15
N LEU A 361 4.30 -13.01 -33.28
CA LEU A 361 4.16 -12.10 -32.15
C LEU A 361 2.83 -12.30 -31.43
N GLN A 362 1.74 -12.58 -32.16
CA GLN A 362 0.45 -12.88 -31.54
C GLN A 362 0.52 -14.17 -30.69
N SER A 363 1.17 -15.22 -31.19
CA SER A 363 1.40 -16.47 -30.45
C SER A 363 2.29 -16.27 -29.22
N LEU A 364 3.32 -15.42 -29.32
CA LEU A 364 4.17 -15.09 -28.19
C LEU A 364 3.39 -14.33 -27.11
N LEU A 365 2.61 -13.32 -27.51
CA LEU A 365 1.79 -12.54 -26.58
C LEU A 365 0.71 -13.41 -25.90
N SER A 366 0.13 -14.38 -26.60
CA SER A 366 -0.85 -15.29 -25.99
C SER A 366 -0.21 -16.23 -24.96
N LEU A 367 1.00 -16.72 -25.21
CA LEU A 367 1.77 -17.53 -24.26
C LEU A 367 1.98 -16.80 -22.92
N PHE A 368 2.27 -15.50 -22.97
CA PHE A 368 2.47 -14.66 -21.78
C PHE A 368 1.19 -13.99 -21.25
N LYS A 369 0.00 -14.34 -21.77
CA LYS A 369 -1.28 -13.69 -21.41
C LYS A 369 -1.30 -12.16 -21.63
N LEU A 370 -0.50 -11.65 -22.56
CA LEU A 370 -0.41 -10.23 -22.94
C LEU A 370 -1.27 -9.91 -24.18
N THR A 371 -2.41 -10.58 -24.33
CA THR A 371 -3.30 -10.43 -25.49
C THR A 371 -3.87 -9.02 -25.64
N PHE A 372 -3.95 -8.26 -24.54
CA PHE A 372 -4.39 -6.85 -24.55
C PHE A 372 -3.51 -5.97 -25.46
N ILE A 373 -2.22 -6.28 -25.60
CA ILE A 373 -1.30 -5.54 -26.49
C ILE A 373 -1.77 -5.72 -27.94
N SER A 374 -2.06 -6.97 -28.33
CA SER A 374 -2.60 -7.24 -29.67
C SER A 374 -3.96 -6.59 -29.88
N GLU A 375 -4.82 -6.55 -28.87
CA GLU A 375 -6.13 -5.89 -28.95
C GLU A 375 -5.99 -4.36 -29.12
N ALA A 376 -5.04 -3.74 -28.42
CA ALA A 376 -4.75 -2.30 -28.56
C ALA A 376 -4.28 -1.93 -29.97
N PHE A 377 -3.43 -2.75 -30.61
CA PHE A 377 -3.00 -2.53 -31.99
C PHE A 377 -4.12 -2.77 -33.02
N LYS A 378 -4.98 -3.78 -32.81
CA LYS A 378 -6.16 -4.00 -33.65
C LYS A 378 -7.13 -2.83 -33.61
N ASN A 379 -7.37 -2.26 -32.42
CA ASN A 379 -8.29 -1.15 -32.23
C ASN A 379 -7.61 0.23 -32.30
N TRP A 380 -6.39 0.32 -32.84
CA TRP A 380 -5.52 1.50 -32.73
C TRP A 380 -6.21 2.82 -33.07
N TYR A 381 -6.92 2.88 -34.20
CA TYR A 381 -7.54 4.11 -34.68
C TYR A 381 -8.82 4.51 -33.92
N CYS A 382 -9.45 3.56 -33.21
CA CYS A 382 -10.63 3.82 -32.38
C CYS A 382 -10.27 4.31 -30.98
N LEU A 383 -9.03 4.08 -30.54
CA LEU A 383 -8.55 4.46 -29.22
C LEU A 383 -8.26 5.97 -29.13
N ASN A 384 -8.46 6.51 -27.92
CA ASN A 384 -8.16 7.93 -27.64
C ASN A 384 -6.68 8.23 -27.95
N GLY A 385 -6.39 9.40 -28.54
CA GLY A 385 -5.02 9.85 -28.80
C GLY A 385 -4.16 9.89 -27.54
N GLU A 386 -4.76 10.25 -26.40
CA GLU A 386 -4.09 10.23 -25.09
C GLU A 386 -3.68 8.81 -24.68
N PHE A 387 -4.57 7.82 -24.82
CA PHE A 387 -4.24 6.43 -24.56
C PHE A 387 -3.12 5.93 -25.48
N ARG A 388 -3.19 6.26 -26.78
CA ARG A 388 -2.17 5.86 -27.76
C ARG A 388 -0.78 6.38 -27.40
N ALA A 389 -0.68 7.65 -26.99
CA ALA A 389 0.57 8.26 -26.57
C ALA A 389 1.15 7.57 -25.32
N ILE A 390 0.30 7.33 -24.31
CA ILE A 390 0.67 6.61 -23.08
C ILE A 390 1.16 5.20 -23.42
N PHE A 391 0.40 4.46 -24.23
CA PHE A 391 0.71 3.09 -24.61
C PHE A 391 2.05 2.97 -25.34
N VAL A 392 2.31 3.82 -26.34
CA VAL A 392 3.59 3.83 -27.07
C VAL A 392 4.74 4.21 -26.15
N TYR A 393 4.55 5.21 -25.29
CA TYR A 393 5.57 5.61 -24.32
C TYR A 393 5.97 4.45 -23.40
N PHE A 394 5.01 3.78 -22.74
CA PHE A 394 5.32 2.68 -21.83
C PHE A 394 5.87 1.44 -22.53
N LEU A 395 5.37 1.12 -23.74
CA LEU A 395 5.88 0.01 -24.53
C LEU A 395 7.34 0.25 -24.93
N THR A 396 7.64 1.44 -25.43
CA THR A 396 9.00 1.84 -25.81
C THR A 396 9.92 1.90 -24.60
N TYR A 397 9.45 2.49 -23.49
CA TYR A 397 10.20 2.56 -22.23
C TYR A 397 10.55 1.16 -21.71
N SER A 398 9.62 0.20 -21.79
CA SER A 398 9.85 -1.17 -21.32
C SER A 398 10.88 -1.90 -22.20
N VAL A 399 10.75 -1.81 -23.52
CA VAL A 399 11.68 -2.47 -24.46
C VAL A 399 13.07 -1.85 -24.37
N LEU A 400 13.17 -0.53 -24.53
CA LEU A 400 14.44 0.20 -24.47
C LEU A 400 15.08 0.03 -23.10
N GLY A 401 14.27 0.09 -22.03
CA GLY A 401 14.75 -0.07 -20.68
C GLY A 401 15.32 -1.43 -20.38
N THR A 402 14.68 -2.50 -20.87
CA THR A 402 15.21 -3.86 -20.71
C THR A 402 16.55 -4.01 -21.40
N VAL A 403 16.69 -3.48 -22.62
CA VAL A 403 17.95 -3.50 -23.38
C VAL A 403 19.03 -2.70 -22.66
N MET A 404 18.73 -1.46 -22.25
CA MET A 404 19.70 -0.57 -21.61
C MET A 404 20.13 -1.10 -20.24
N PHE A 405 19.18 -1.55 -19.41
CA PHE A 405 19.45 -2.11 -18.10
C PHE A 405 20.37 -3.34 -18.19
N SER A 406 20.09 -4.24 -19.15
CA SER A 406 20.88 -5.46 -19.36
C SER A 406 22.32 -5.18 -19.81
N ASN A 407 22.59 -3.98 -20.34
CA ASN A 407 23.91 -3.54 -20.80
C ASN A 407 24.57 -2.53 -19.83
N PHE A 408 24.09 -2.44 -18.59
CA PHE A 408 24.62 -1.55 -17.55
C PHE A 408 24.64 -0.07 -17.97
N LEU A 409 23.74 0.32 -18.88
CA LEU A 409 23.52 1.72 -19.24
C LEU A 409 22.68 2.38 -18.15
N PRO A 410 22.81 3.71 -17.96
CA PRO A 410 22.05 4.45 -16.96
C PRO A 410 20.58 4.55 -17.37
N TRP A 411 19.83 3.48 -17.10
CA TRP A 411 18.39 3.36 -17.30
C TRP A 411 17.76 2.79 -16.04
N THR A 412 16.71 3.46 -15.57
CA THR A 412 16.06 3.22 -14.27
C THR A 412 14.62 2.81 -14.40
#